data_AF-A0A956TSE1-F1
#
_entry.id   AF-A0A956TSE1-F1
#
_cell.length_a   1.000
_cell.length_b   1.000
_cell.length_c   1.000
_cell.angle_alpha   90.00
_cell.angle_beta   90.00
_cell.angle_gamma   90.00
#
_symmetry.space_group_name_H-M   'P 1'
#
loop_
_entity.id
_entity.type
_entity.pdbx_description
1 polymer ?
#
loop_
_entity_poly.entity_id
_entity_poly.type
_entity_poly.pdbx_seq_one_letter_code
_entity_poly.pdbx_strand_id
1 'polypeptide(L)'
;MPARATMNLRYPWLVSARADGLFLFLPVMIALLAFGLLQSTPIKSSAILSFIVLQGLGLGPLHLGMTWAHFKDSDTRDHLIGPGKKRLLLAGAAVLGILGLSAVLTLAAPVLVIALFMATSIHHIAKQNEGILLLYHNRDGECLPPRELENRTIILSAWLCAIIFLARQAPPASLQQLALSALAAVVSLFFAFSIRNYLASILMQARTGLAINVPALMFWGVCVAFLFPFAFQGENYTTALFAPLVMHWFQYVFINWILVCRRQASKAGISLRSLLAIATIYMITILAIGING
;
A
#
# COMPACT_ATOMS: atom_id res chain seq x y z
N MET A 1 39.40 -11.27 22.92
CA MET A 1 38.31 -11.48 21.93
C MET A 1 37.33 -10.32 22.07
N PRO A 2 37.05 -9.53 21.01
CA PRO A 2 36.00 -8.52 21.10
C PRO A 2 34.67 -9.23 21.41
N ALA A 3 33.93 -8.73 22.40
CA ALA A 3 32.62 -9.25 22.74
C ALA A 3 31.77 -9.35 21.47
N ARG A 4 31.16 -10.51 21.20
CA ARG A 4 30.16 -10.63 20.13
C ARG A 4 29.11 -9.57 20.42
N ALA A 5 29.04 -8.54 19.58
CA ALA A 5 27.95 -7.58 19.62
C ALA A 5 26.65 -8.37 19.48
N THR A 6 25.91 -8.51 20.57
CA THR A 6 24.61 -9.16 20.56
C THR A 6 23.67 -8.21 19.83
N MET A 7 23.09 -8.66 18.72
CA MET A 7 22.09 -7.86 18.02
C MET A 7 20.93 -7.61 18.97
N ASN A 8 20.69 -6.34 19.28
CA ASN A 8 19.56 -5.93 20.10
C ASN A 8 18.32 -5.85 19.21
N LEU A 9 17.28 -6.62 19.51
CA LEU A 9 16.01 -6.63 18.78
C LEU A 9 14.94 -5.94 19.62
N ARG A 10 14.18 -5.03 19.00
CA ARG A 10 13.02 -4.39 19.61
C ARG A 10 11.74 -4.73 18.83
N TYR A 11 10.65 -4.82 19.58
CA TYR A 11 9.33 -5.17 19.07
C TYR A 11 8.28 -4.09 19.45
N PRO A 12 8.47 -2.82 19.06
CA PRO A 12 7.56 -1.74 19.39
C PRO A 12 6.33 -1.79 18.48
N TRP A 13 5.44 -2.76 18.70
CA TRP A 13 4.20 -2.87 17.95
C TRP A 13 3.34 -1.63 18.15
N LEU A 14 2.70 -1.16 17.07
CA LEU A 14 1.81 -0.01 17.09
C LEU A 14 0.63 -0.27 18.02
N VAL A 15 -0.06 -1.41 17.89
CA VAL A 15 -1.22 -1.75 18.72
C VAL A 15 -0.94 -2.98 19.56
N SER A 16 -0.59 -4.08 18.93
CA SER A 16 -0.17 -5.31 19.59
C SER A 16 0.45 -6.25 18.56
N ALA A 17 1.33 -7.16 18.98
CA ALA A 17 1.92 -8.15 18.08
C ALA A 17 0.88 -8.90 17.23
N ARG A 18 -0.25 -9.26 17.85
CA ARG A 18 -1.35 -9.97 17.18
C ARG A 18 -2.07 -9.07 16.17
N ALA A 19 -2.45 -7.86 16.57
CA ALA A 19 -3.19 -6.94 15.69
C ALA A 19 -2.34 -6.46 14.51
N ASP A 20 -1.10 -6.07 14.80
CA ASP A 20 -0.14 -5.61 13.80
C ASP A 20 0.28 -6.75 12.86
N GLY A 21 0.51 -7.95 13.41
CA GLY A 21 0.79 -9.15 12.60
C GLY A 21 -0.37 -9.52 11.69
N LEU A 22 -1.61 -9.49 12.20
CA LEU A 22 -2.80 -9.66 11.36
C LEU A 22 -2.84 -8.59 10.28
N PHE A 23 -2.57 -7.33 10.59
CA PHE A 23 -2.59 -6.26 9.61
C PHE A 23 -1.45 -6.29 8.58
N LEU A 24 -0.31 -6.89 8.94
CA LEU A 24 0.80 -7.14 8.01
C LEU A 24 0.49 -8.29 7.05
N PHE A 25 0.00 -9.41 7.58
CA PHE A 25 -0.11 -10.67 6.84
C PHE A 25 -1.50 -10.99 6.32
N LEU A 26 -2.57 -10.57 7.01
CA LEU A 26 -3.94 -10.82 6.57
C LEU A 26 -4.25 -10.12 5.25
N PRO A 27 -3.84 -8.86 4.98
CA PRO A 27 -4.03 -8.26 3.66
C PRO A 27 -3.30 -9.04 2.56
N VAL A 28 -2.08 -9.52 2.82
CA VAL A 28 -1.32 -10.37 1.88
C VAL A 28 -2.12 -11.65 1.58
N MET A 29 -2.60 -12.32 2.62
CA MET A 29 -3.38 -13.56 2.47
C MET A 29 -4.71 -13.33 1.75
N ILE A 30 -5.44 -12.26 2.10
CA ILE A 30 -6.69 -11.91 1.43
C ILE A 30 -6.43 -11.58 -0.03
N ALA A 31 -5.36 -10.88 -0.36
CA ALA A 31 -5.06 -10.54 -1.74
C ALA A 31 -4.61 -11.76 -2.56
N LEU A 32 -3.81 -12.66 -1.99
CA LEU A 32 -3.48 -13.94 -2.63
C LEU A 32 -4.72 -14.80 -2.84
N LEU A 33 -5.62 -14.86 -1.86
CA LEU A 33 -6.90 -15.55 -1.97
C LEU A 33 -7.77 -14.92 -3.06
N ALA A 34 -7.94 -13.59 -3.02
CA ALA A 34 -8.76 -12.87 -3.99
C ALA A 34 -8.17 -12.96 -5.39
N PHE A 35 -6.84 -12.99 -5.52
CA PHE A 35 -6.14 -13.28 -6.77
C PHE A 35 -6.41 -14.70 -7.29
N GLY A 36 -6.35 -15.70 -6.41
CA GLY A 36 -6.66 -17.09 -6.76
C GLY A 36 -8.12 -17.27 -7.19
N LEU A 37 -9.05 -16.65 -6.45
CA LEU A 37 -10.47 -16.59 -6.81
C LEU A 37 -10.67 -15.91 -8.16
N LEU A 38 -9.89 -14.89 -8.45
CA LEU A 38 -9.90 -14.19 -9.74
C LEU A 38 -9.43 -15.03 -10.92
N GLN A 39 -8.77 -16.18 -10.71
CA GLN A 39 -8.44 -17.10 -11.81
C GLN A 39 -9.66 -17.89 -12.29
N SER A 40 -10.75 -17.90 -11.51
CA SER A 40 -11.99 -18.63 -11.81
C SER A 40 -12.93 -17.81 -12.71
N THR A 41 -13.28 -18.33 -13.89
CA THR A 41 -14.15 -17.68 -14.88
C THR A 41 -15.51 -17.19 -14.32
N PRO A 42 -16.24 -17.97 -13.48
CA PRO A 42 -17.49 -17.51 -12.86
C PRO A 42 -17.32 -16.32 -11.91
N ILE A 43 -16.14 -16.18 -11.28
CA ILE A 43 -15.86 -15.10 -10.33
C ILE A 43 -15.45 -13.84 -11.08
N LYS A 44 -14.71 -13.98 -12.20
CA LYS A 44 -14.34 -12.86 -13.10
C LYS A 44 -15.57 -12.07 -13.60
N SER A 45 -16.73 -12.71 -13.73
CA SER A 45 -17.99 -12.09 -14.18
C SER A 45 -18.96 -11.71 -13.05
N SER A 46 -18.59 -11.91 -11.79
CA SER A 46 -19.47 -11.68 -10.64
C SER A 46 -19.50 -10.22 -10.16
N ALA A 47 -20.63 -9.78 -9.61
CA ALA A 47 -20.76 -8.47 -8.94
C ALA A 47 -19.82 -8.32 -7.74
N ILE A 48 -19.40 -9.44 -7.14
CA ILE A 48 -18.41 -9.50 -6.06
C ILE A 48 -17.06 -8.95 -6.54
N LEU A 49 -16.64 -9.26 -7.76
CA LEU A 49 -15.41 -8.69 -8.31
C LEU A 49 -15.54 -7.18 -8.51
N SER A 50 -16.65 -6.71 -9.07
CA SER A 50 -16.90 -5.28 -9.21
C SER A 50 -16.88 -4.57 -7.86
N PHE A 51 -17.44 -5.17 -6.81
CA PHE A 51 -17.37 -4.63 -5.45
C PHE A 51 -15.94 -4.57 -4.92
N ILE A 52 -15.14 -5.64 -5.04
CA ILE A 52 -13.76 -5.64 -4.57
C ILE A 52 -12.88 -4.68 -5.40
N VAL A 53 -13.09 -4.59 -6.72
CA VAL A 53 -12.40 -3.63 -7.61
C VAL A 53 -12.74 -2.20 -7.19
N LEU A 54 -14.02 -1.88 -7.00
CA LEU A 54 -14.43 -0.54 -6.57
C LEU A 54 -13.84 -0.18 -5.20
N GLN A 55 -13.82 -1.11 -4.24
CA GLN A 55 -13.19 -0.89 -2.93
C GLN A 55 -11.68 -0.72 -3.03
N GLY A 56 -10.99 -1.57 -3.80
CA GLY A 56 -9.55 -1.50 -4.03
C GLY A 56 -9.09 -0.24 -4.79
N LEU A 57 -9.95 0.29 -5.68
CA LEU A 57 -9.74 1.57 -6.36
C LEU A 57 -10.12 2.79 -5.51
N GLY A 58 -10.56 2.57 -4.27
CA GLY A 58 -10.97 3.63 -3.34
C GLY A 58 -12.30 4.30 -3.66
N LEU A 59 -13.08 3.74 -4.58
CA LEU A 59 -14.41 4.20 -4.98
C LEU A 59 -15.54 3.43 -4.27
N GLY A 60 -15.18 2.42 -3.49
CA GLY A 60 -16.16 1.64 -2.75
C GLY A 60 -16.59 2.32 -1.44
N PRO A 61 -17.75 1.92 -0.89
CA PRO A 61 -18.39 2.60 0.24
C PRO A 61 -17.56 2.60 1.52
N LEU A 62 -16.61 1.68 1.69
CA LEU A 62 -15.77 1.63 2.88
C LEU A 62 -14.59 2.62 2.79
N HIS A 63 -13.97 2.74 1.62
CA HIS A 63 -12.97 3.78 1.39
C HIS A 63 -13.61 5.16 1.43
N LEU A 64 -14.69 5.36 0.66
CA LEU A 64 -15.41 6.63 0.63
C LEU A 64 -16.00 6.96 2.01
N GLY A 65 -16.49 5.97 2.75
CA GLY A 65 -17.00 6.16 4.12
C GLY A 65 -15.93 6.65 5.10
N MET A 66 -14.72 6.10 5.03
CA MET A 66 -13.58 6.54 5.85
C MET A 66 -13.09 7.94 5.45
N THR A 67 -13.00 8.20 4.14
CA THR A 67 -12.71 9.54 3.60
C THR A 67 -13.78 10.55 4.05
N TRP A 68 -15.05 10.18 4.00
CA TRP A 68 -16.18 11.02 4.41
C TRP A 68 -16.23 11.24 5.92
N ALA A 69 -15.81 10.25 6.72
CA ALA A 69 -15.68 10.40 8.17
C ALA A 69 -14.63 11.46 8.55
N HIS A 70 -13.54 11.57 7.78
CA HIS A 70 -12.58 12.68 7.91
C HIS A 70 -13.20 14.03 7.50
N PHE A 71 -13.98 14.09 6.42
CA PHE A 71 -14.67 15.33 6.04
C PHE A 71 -15.77 15.77 7.01
N LYS A 72 -16.36 14.83 7.76
CA LYS A 72 -17.36 15.08 8.81
C LYS A 72 -16.75 15.47 10.16
N ASP A 73 -15.44 15.33 10.34
CA ASP A 73 -14.74 15.79 11.54
C ASP A 73 -14.74 17.32 11.62
N SER A 74 -15.16 17.86 12.76
CA SER A 74 -15.30 19.32 12.97
C SER A 74 -13.99 20.06 12.71
N ASP A 75 -12.87 19.51 13.16
CA ASP A 75 -11.54 20.13 13.02
C ASP A 75 -11.11 20.22 11.53
N THR A 76 -11.51 19.24 10.72
CA THR A 76 -11.24 19.21 9.27
C THR A 76 -12.21 20.11 8.51
N ARG A 77 -13.48 20.13 8.94
CA ARG A 77 -14.51 20.98 8.36
C ARG A 77 -14.18 22.46 8.58
N ASP A 78 -13.74 22.82 9.77
CA ASP A 78 -13.37 24.19 10.12
C ASP A 78 -12.10 24.65 9.37
N HIS A 79 -11.16 23.74 9.09
CA HIS A 79 -10.02 23.99 8.20
C HIS A 79 -10.45 24.22 6.73
N LEU A 80 -11.50 23.54 6.26
CA LEU A 80 -11.99 23.61 4.89
C LEU A 80 -12.96 24.78 4.62
N ILE A 81 -13.66 25.28 5.65
CA ILE A 81 -14.65 26.36 5.55
C ILE A 81 -14.00 27.75 5.37
N GLY A 82 -12.70 27.92 5.66
CA GLY A 82 -11.94 29.14 5.40
C GLY A 82 -11.53 29.34 3.92
N PRO A 83 -10.33 29.88 3.59
CA PRO A 83 -9.82 29.96 2.21
C PRO A 83 -9.73 28.59 1.48
N GLY A 84 -10.01 27.49 2.19
CA GLY A 84 -10.17 26.13 1.70
C GLY A 84 -11.32 25.91 0.70
N LYS A 85 -12.38 26.73 0.68
CA LYS A 85 -13.49 26.57 -0.30
C LYS A 85 -13.02 26.71 -1.75
N LYS A 86 -12.10 27.64 -2.00
CA LYS A 86 -11.43 27.82 -3.31
C LYS A 86 -10.49 26.66 -3.63
N ARG A 87 -9.80 26.11 -2.63
CA ARG A 87 -8.95 24.91 -2.79
C ARG A 87 -9.78 23.66 -3.11
N LEU A 88 -10.95 23.51 -2.49
CA LEU A 88 -11.87 22.40 -2.73
C LEU A 88 -12.45 22.46 -4.16
N LEU A 89 -12.84 23.66 -4.62
CA LEU A 89 -13.28 23.88 -6.00
C LEU A 89 -12.16 23.62 -7.02
N LEU A 90 -10.94 24.09 -6.74
CA LEU A 90 -9.77 23.83 -7.59
C LEU A 90 -9.39 22.34 -7.60
N ALA A 91 -9.47 21.66 -6.46
CA ALA A 91 -9.25 20.23 -6.37
C ALA A 91 -10.34 19.45 -7.12
N GLY A 92 -11.61 19.83 -6.97
CA GLY A 92 -12.72 19.23 -7.71
C GLY A 92 -12.60 19.43 -9.23
N ALA A 93 -12.24 20.64 -9.66
CA ALA A 93 -11.99 20.95 -11.07
C ALA A 93 -10.78 20.18 -11.62
N ALA A 94 -9.71 20.02 -10.83
CA ALA A 94 -8.55 19.23 -11.21
C ALA A 94 -8.90 17.74 -11.36
N VAL A 95 -9.68 17.18 -10.43
CA VAL A 95 -10.15 15.79 -10.49
C VAL A 95 -11.02 15.58 -11.74
N LEU A 96 -11.99 16.47 -12.00
CA LEU A 96 -12.83 16.39 -13.19
C LEU A 96 -12.03 16.56 -14.49
N GLY A 97 -11.04 17.46 -14.50
CA GLY A 97 -10.14 17.66 -15.63
C GLY A 97 -9.27 16.44 -15.91
N ILE A 98 -8.73 15.80 -14.87
CA ILE A 98 -7.96 14.55 -14.99
C ILE A 98 -8.87 13.42 -15.50
N LEU A 99 -10.07 13.27 -14.96
CA LEU A 99 -11.03 12.25 -15.42
C LEU A 99 -11.43 12.46 -16.89
N GLY A 100 -11.69 13.70 -17.30
CA GLY A 100 -11.99 14.05 -18.69
C GLY A 100 -10.80 13.78 -19.63
N LEU A 101 -9.59 14.17 -19.23
CA LEU A 101 -8.37 13.91 -19.99
C LEU A 101 -8.08 12.40 -20.10
N SER A 102 -8.29 11.64 -19.02
CA SER A 102 -8.18 10.18 -19.04
C SER A 102 -9.17 9.55 -20.01
N ALA A 103 -10.43 10.00 -20.05
CA ALA A 103 -11.42 9.49 -20.99
C ALA A 103 -11.02 9.72 -22.47
N VAL A 104 -10.52 10.93 -22.79
CA VAL A 104 -10.03 11.26 -24.13
C VAL A 104 -8.78 10.44 -24.49
N LEU A 105 -7.82 10.33 -23.58
CA LEU A 105 -6.60 9.55 -23.79
C LEU A 105 -6.88 8.05 -23.86
N THR A 106 -7.93 7.51 -23.22
CA THR A 106 -8.30 6.10 -23.32
C THR A 106 -8.72 5.74 -24.75
N LEU A 107 -9.36 6.67 -25.46
CA LEU A 107 -9.78 6.47 -26.85
C LEU A 107 -8.60 6.66 -27.84
N ALA A 108 -7.72 7.62 -27.58
CA ALA A 108 -6.63 7.97 -28.51
C ALA A 108 -5.33 7.17 -28.27
N ALA A 109 -5.01 6.86 -27.02
CA ALA A 109 -3.74 6.27 -26.60
C ALA A 109 -3.92 5.44 -25.29
N PRO A 110 -4.68 4.32 -25.32
CA PRO A 110 -5.02 3.54 -24.13
C PRO A 110 -3.79 3.04 -23.36
N VAL A 111 -2.71 2.70 -24.07
CA VAL A 111 -1.43 2.26 -23.46
C VAL A 111 -0.81 3.37 -22.62
N LEU A 112 -0.90 4.63 -23.06
CA LEU A 112 -0.37 5.77 -22.31
C LEU A 112 -1.18 6.02 -21.03
N VAL A 113 -2.51 5.91 -21.09
CA VAL A 113 -3.36 6.01 -19.89
C VAL A 113 -3.00 4.94 -18.88
N ILE A 114 -2.83 3.71 -19.34
CA ILE A 114 -2.45 2.59 -18.48
C ILE A 114 -1.07 2.82 -17.85
N ALA A 115 -0.09 3.30 -18.62
CA ALA A 115 1.24 3.64 -18.10
C ALA A 115 1.20 4.76 -17.06
N LEU A 116 0.44 5.83 -17.32
CA LEU A 116 0.24 6.94 -16.37
C LEU A 116 -0.48 6.50 -15.10
N PHE A 117 -1.53 5.69 -15.25
CA PHE A 117 -2.28 5.14 -14.12
C PHE A 117 -1.40 4.23 -13.26
N MET A 118 -0.59 3.38 -13.89
CA MET A 118 0.36 2.51 -13.21
C MET A 118 1.45 3.32 -12.50
N ALA A 119 2.04 4.33 -13.15
CA ALA A 119 3.01 5.22 -12.52
C ALA A 119 2.43 5.95 -11.30
N THR A 120 1.20 6.45 -11.42
CA THR A 120 0.48 7.12 -10.34
C THR A 120 0.17 6.16 -9.19
N SER A 121 -0.30 4.95 -9.50
CA SER A 121 -0.60 3.91 -8.52
C SER A 121 0.65 3.48 -7.75
N ILE A 122 1.76 3.25 -8.46
CA ILE A 122 3.06 2.92 -7.85
C ILE A 122 3.51 4.03 -6.90
N HIS A 123 3.42 5.28 -7.35
CA HIS A 123 3.80 6.43 -6.53
C HIS A 123 2.92 6.53 -5.27
N HIS A 124 1.61 6.37 -5.43
CA HIS A 124 0.66 6.42 -4.33
C HIS A 124 0.94 5.33 -3.28
N ILE A 125 1.12 4.09 -3.73
CA ILE A 125 1.39 2.97 -2.84
C ILE A 125 2.73 3.16 -2.12
N ALA A 126 3.77 3.60 -2.83
CA ALA A 126 5.07 3.87 -2.22
C ALA A 126 4.99 4.94 -1.13
N LYS A 127 4.28 6.06 -1.40
CA LYS A 127 4.11 7.16 -0.44
C LYS A 127 3.30 6.77 0.77
N GLN A 128 2.28 5.93 0.60
CA GLN A 128 1.54 5.44 1.74
C GLN A 128 2.40 4.49 2.59
N ASN A 129 3.11 3.55 1.97
CA ASN A 129 3.98 2.61 2.68
C ASN A 129 5.09 3.34 3.47
N GLU A 130 5.65 4.42 2.90
CA GLU A 130 6.56 5.34 3.60
C GLU A 130 5.90 5.94 4.86
N GLY A 131 4.65 6.42 4.74
CA GLY A 131 3.87 6.93 5.88
C GLY A 131 3.63 5.90 6.98
N ILE A 132 3.39 4.64 6.61
CA ILE A 132 3.18 3.54 7.57
C ILE A 132 4.50 3.15 8.25
N LEU A 133 5.60 3.07 7.52
CA LEU A 133 6.93 2.83 8.08
C LEU A 133 7.27 3.88 9.14
N LEU A 134 6.99 5.15 8.85
CA LEU A 134 7.17 6.25 9.81
C LEU A 134 6.40 6.05 11.12
N LEU A 135 5.25 5.37 11.11
CA LEU A 135 4.51 5.06 12.34
C LEU A 135 5.25 3.99 13.17
N TYR A 136 5.85 2.99 12.52
CA TYR A 136 6.59 1.93 13.21
C TYR A 136 7.91 2.38 13.80
N HIS A 137 8.52 3.40 13.21
CA HIS A 137 9.76 3.98 13.70
C HIS A 137 9.49 4.78 14.98
N ASN A 138 9.95 4.26 16.11
CA ASN A 138 9.76 4.85 17.43
C ASN A 138 11.02 5.63 17.82
N ARG A 139 10.87 6.91 18.20
CA ARG A 139 12.01 7.80 18.41
C ARG A 139 12.89 7.31 19.58
N ASP A 140 14.20 7.28 19.31
CA ASP A 140 15.35 6.98 20.17
C ASP A 140 15.83 5.50 20.30
N GLY A 141 17.08 5.29 19.88
CA GLY A 141 17.85 4.07 20.12
C GLY A 141 17.58 2.91 19.16
N GLU A 142 16.91 3.14 18.03
CA GLU A 142 16.65 2.13 16.99
C GLU A 142 17.42 2.39 15.69
N CYS A 143 17.66 1.33 14.91
CA CYS A 143 18.26 1.42 13.59
C CYS A 143 17.27 2.08 12.62
N LEU A 144 17.65 3.25 12.11
CA LEU A 144 16.86 4.07 11.19
C LEU A 144 17.63 4.22 9.87
N PRO A 145 17.32 3.43 8.84
CA PRO A 145 17.92 3.64 7.52
C PRO A 145 17.50 5.01 6.96
N PRO A 146 18.33 5.64 6.10
CA PRO A 146 17.97 6.89 5.43
C PRO A 146 16.64 6.79 4.68
N ARG A 147 15.79 7.81 4.78
CA ARG A 147 14.44 7.80 4.18
C ARG A 147 14.47 7.73 2.68
N GLU A 148 15.44 8.39 2.07
CA GLU A 148 15.68 8.35 0.63
C GLU A 148 15.97 6.92 0.16
N LEU A 149 16.66 6.14 0.99
CA LEU A 149 17.01 4.76 0.68
C LEU A 149 15.82 3.82 0.89
N GLU A 150 15.07 3.99 1.98
CA GLU A 150 13.81 3.29 2.23
C GLU A 150 12.82 3.48 1.07
N ASN A 151 12.51 4.74 0.74
CA ASN A 151 11.61 5.09 -0.36
C ASN A 151 12.12 4.56 -1.72
N ARG A 152 13.44 4.69 -1.98
CA ARG A 152 14.04 4.17 -3.21
C ARG A 152 13.85 2.66 -3.35
N THR A 153 14.02 1.88 -2.28
CA THR A 153 13.81 0.41 -2.37
C THR A 153 12.37 0.03 -2.71
N ILE A 154 11.39 0.75 -2.16
CA ILE A 154 9.96 0.52 -2.42
C ILE A 154 9.58 0.96 -3.85
N ILE A 155 10.09 2.11 -4.31
CA ILE A 155 9.83 2.60 -5.67
C ILE A 155 10.48 1.69 -6.71
N LEU A 156 11.72 1.26 -6.49
CA LEU A 156 12.43 0.40 -7.44
C LEU A 156 11.82 -1.00 -7.51
N SER A 157 11.36 -1.58 -6.40
CA SER A 157 10.65 -2.87 -6.44
C SER A 157 9.38 -2.74 -7.28
N ALA A 158 8.65 -1.63 -7.12
CA ALA A 158 7.42 -1.39 -7.85
C ALA A 158 7.61 -1.19 -9.35
N TRP A 159 8.60 -0.38 -9.73
CA TRP A 159 8.97 -0.21 -11.14
C TRP A 159 9.46 -1.49 -11.76
N LEU A 160 10.28 -2.26 -11.04
CA LEU A 160 10.76 -3.55 -11.53
C LEU A 160 9.59 -4.47 -11.88
N CYS A 161 8.62 -4.59 -10.96
CA CYS A 161 7.44 -5.41 -11.18
C CYS A 161 6.58 -4.92 -12.36
N ALA A 162 6.38 -3.60 -12.48
CA ALA A 162 5.72 -2.95 -13.62
C ALA A 162 6.38 -3.27 -14.96
N ILE A 163 7.70 -3.12 -15.04
CA ILE A 163 8.43 -3.34 -16.27
C ILE A 163 8.41 -4.83 -16.64
N ILE A 164 8.56 -5.74 -15.68
CA ILE A 164 8.42 -7.19 -15.91
C ILE A 164 7.01 -7.51 -16.44
N PHE A 165 5.97 -6.96 -15.83
CA PHE A 165 4.60 -7.15 -16.29
C PHE A 165 4.44 -6.67 -17.75
N LEU A 166 4.88 -5.45 -18.06
CA LEU A 166 4.83 -4.90 -19.42
C LEU A 166 5.61 -5.77 -20.43
N ALA A 167 6.79 -6.26 -20.06
CA ALA A 167 7.60 -7.13 -20.92
C ALA A 167 6.89 -8.45 -21.26
N ARG A 168 6.13 -9.00 -20.30
CA ARG A 168 5.33 -10.22 -20.51
C ARG A 168 4.12 -9.99 -21.41
N GLN A 169 3.56 -8.78 -21.41
CA GLN A 169 2.42 -8.40 -22.24
C GLN A 169 2.83 -7.97 -23.66
N ALA A 170 4.10 -7.64 -23.87
CA ALA A 170 4.62 -7.29 -25.19
C ALA A 170 4.69 -8.52 -26.11
N PRO A 171 4.55 -8.34 -27.44
CA PRO A 171 4.65 -9.45 -28.38
C PRO A 171 5.97 -10.22 -28.24
N PRO A 172 5.95 -11.57 -28.25
CA PRO A 172 7.15 -12.38 -28.09
C PRO A 172 8.25 -12.03 -29.10
N ALA A 173 9.50 -11.95 -28.64
CA ALA A 173 10.68 -11.62 -29.46
C ALA A 173 10.62 -10.26 -30.19
N SER A 174 9.69 -9.37 -29.81
CA SER A 174 9.64 -8.01 -30.33
C SER A 174 10.76 -7.13 -29.75
N LEU A 175 11.16 -6.09 -30.49
CA LEU A 175 12.08 -5.07 -29.99
C LEU A 175 11.57 -4.42 -28.70
N GLN A 176 10.25 -4.27 -28.56
CA GLN A 176 9.60 -3.75 -27.36
C GLN A 176 9.82 -4.67 -26.15
N GLN A 177 9.56 -5.97 -26.29
CA GLN A 177 9.80 -6.94 -25.21
C GLN A 177 11.28 -6.96 -24.81
N LEU A 178 12.20 -6.90 -25.78
CA LEU A 178 13.64 -6.90 -25.54
C LEU A 178 14.07 -5.64 -24.79
N ALA A 179 13.59 -4.46 -25.20
CA ALA A 179 13.87 -3.18 -24.56
C ALA A 179 13.35 -3.14 -23.12
N LEU A 180 12.12 -3.61 -22.88
CA LEU A 180 11.55 -3.70 -21.54
C LEU A 180 12.32 -4.69 -20.64
N SER A 181 12.74 -5.82 -21.20
CA SER A 181 13.53 -6.82 -20.47
C SER A 181 14.93 -6.29 -20.10
N ALA A 182 15.59 -5.57 -21.01
CA ALA A 182 16.85 -4.90 -20.75
C ALA A 182 16.69 -3.81 -19.66
N LEU A 183 15.61 -3.02 -19.73
CA LEU A 183 15.30 -2.03 -18.71
C LEU A 183 15.04 -2.69 -17.34
N ALA A 184 14.29 -3.81 -17.29
CA ALA A 184 14.07 -4.56 -16.07
C ALA A 184 15.39 -5.06 -15.46
N ALA A 185 16.34 -5.52 -16.28
CA ALA A 185 17.66 -5.94 -15.81
C ALA A 185 18.43 -4.77 -15.18
N VAL A 186 18.44 -3.59 -15.82
CA VAL A 186 19.07 -2.38 -15.28
C VAL A 186 18.42 -1.97 -13.95
N VAL A 187 17.09 -1.90 -13.89
CA VAL A 187 16.35 -1.56 -12.66
C VAL A 187 16.61 -2.60 -11.56
N SER A 188 16.73 -3.89 -11.90
CA SER A 188 17.08 -4.95 -10.95
C SER A 188 18.43 -4.73 -10.29
N LEU A 189 19.44 -4.28 -11.04
CA LEU A 189 20.76 -3.96 -10.49
C LEU A 189 20.69 -2.80 -9.49
N PHE A 190 19.99 -1.72 -9.85
CA PHE A 190 19.78 -0.58 -8.94
C PHE A 190 18.99 -0.97 -7.69
N PHE A 191 17.99 -1.84 -7.86
CA PHE A 191 17.17 -2.35 -6.77
C PHE A 191 17.99 -3.22 -5.81
N ALA A 192 18.75 -4.17 -6.33
CA ALA A 192 19.64 -5.02 -5.53
C ALA A 192 20.70 -4.20 -4.78
N PHE A 193 21.29 -3.21 -5.45
CA PHE A 193 22.22 -2.27 -4.82
C PHE A 193 21.56 -1.47 -3.69
N SER A 194 20.32 -1.01 -3.90
CA SER A 194 19.57 -0.24 -2.90
C SER A 194 19.19 -1.11 -1.68
N ILE A 195 18.76 -2.36 -1.89
CA ILE A 195 18.53 -3.33 -0.80
C ILE A 195 19.81 -3.56 0.00
N ARG A 196 20.92 -3.81 -0.69
CA ARG A 196 22.23 -4.02 -0.04
C ARG A 196 22.58 -2.83 0.86
N ASN A 197 22.45 -1.60 0.35
CA ASN A 197 22.75 -0.41 1.13
C ASN A 197 21.79 -0.22 2.31
N TYR A 198 20.50 -0.55 2.13
CA TYR A 198 19.49 -0.46 3.17
C TYR A 198 19.84 -1.40 4.33
N LEU A 199 20.11 -2.68 4.02
CA LEU A 199 20.50 -3.67 5.01
C LEU A 199 21.87 -3.36 5.64
N ALA A 200 22.84 -2.88 4.85
CA ALA A 200 24.14 -2.47 5.36
C ALA A 200 24.03 -1.32 6.36
N SER A 201 23.14 -0.34 6.10
CA SER A 201 22.87 0.76 7.03
C SER A 201 22.31 0.24 8.36
N ILE A 202 21.31 -0.65 8.32
CA ILE A 202 20.73 -1.26 9.53
C ILE A 202 21.79 -2.05 10.30
N LEU A 203 22.58 -2.87 9.60
CA LEU A 203 23.62 -3.70 10.23
C LEU A 203 24.74 -2.86 10.85
N MET A 204 25.14 -1.77 10.19
CA MET A 204 26.14 -0.84 10.73
C MET A 204 25.63 -0.17 12.01
N GLN A 205 24.39 0.30 12.01
CA GLN A 205 23.73 0.89 13.19
C GLN A 205 23.55 -0.13 14.33
N ALA A 206 23.21 -1.38 13.99
CA ALA A 206 23.10 -2.44 14.98
C ALA A 206 24.45 -2.73 15.66
N ARG A 207 25.55 -2.66 14.89
CA ARG A 207 26.92 -2.82 15.42
C ARG A 207 27.33 -1.66 16.34
N THR A 208 26.75 -0.48 16.19
CA THR A 208 26.96 0.66 17.10
C THR A 208 26.05 0.60 18.34
N GLY A 209 25.30 -0.48 18.53
CA GLY A 209 24.45 -0.72 19.71
C GLY A 209 23.00 -0.26 19.57
N LEU A 210 22.59 0.24 18.39
CA LEU A 210 21.19 0.55 18.12
C LEU A 210 20.38 -0.74 17.96
N ALA A 211 19.11 -0.70 18.34
CA ALA A 211 18.24 -1.86 18.24
C ALA A 211 17.55 -1.97 16.89
N ILE A 212 17.46 -3.17 16.33
CA ILE A 212 16.68 -3.41 15.12
C ILE A 212 15.20 -3.44 15.47
N ASN A 213 14.42 -2.55 14.86
CA ASN A 213 12.97 -2.54 14.95
C ASN A 213 12.39 -3.63 14.02
N VAL A 214 12.02 -4.76 14.61
CA VAL A 214 11.55 -5.94 13.87
C VAL A 214 10.24 -5.65 13.11
N PRO A 215 9.19 -5.06 13.72
CA PRO A 215 7.98 -4.67 13.01
C PRO A 215 8.23 -3.79 11.78
N ALA A 216 9.08 -2.77 11.89
CA ALA A 216 9.43 -1.89 10.77
C ALA A 216 10.15 -2.66 9.65
N LEU A 217 11.13 -3.50 9.99
CA LEU A 217 11.87 -4.30 9.02
C LEU A 217 10.97 -5.33 8.30
N MET A 218 10.05 -5.97 9.03
CA MET A 218 9.06 -6.89 8.46
C MET A 218 8.12 -6.15 7.51
N PHE A 219 7.59 -4.99 7.93
CA PHE A 219 6.72 -4.17 7.09
C PHE A 219 7.42 -3.71 5.81
N TRP A 220 8.67 -3.26 5.92
CA TRP A 220 9.50 -2.93 4.75
C TRP A 220 9.66 -4.13 3.82
N GLY A 221 9.94 -5.33 4.35
CA GLY A 221 10.05 -6.55 3.56
C GLY A 221 8.76 -6.87 2.79
N VAL A 222 7.60 -6.71 3.43
CA VAL A 222 6.29 -6.84 2.77
C VAL A 222 6.14 -5.78 1.68
N CYS A 223 6.49 -4.52 1.94
CA CYS A 223 6.46 -3.43 0.95
C CYS A 223 7.43 -3.58 -0.21
N VAL A 224 8.46 -4.42 -0.07
CA VAL A 224 9.37 -4.73 -1.17
C VAL A 224 8.81 -5.88 -2.01
N ALA A 225 8.22 -6.90 -1.37
CA ALA A 225 7.70 -8.09 -2.03
C ALA A 225 6.27 -7.94 -2.59
N PHE A 226 5.50 -6.95 -2.15
CA PHE A 226 4.04 -6.92 -2.39
C PHE A 226 3.62 -6.85 -3.87
N LEU A 227 4.49 -6.40 -4.78
CA LEU A 227 4.20 -6.31 -6.22
C LEU A 227 4.67 -7.53 -7.02
N PHE A 228 5.28 -8.53 -6.37
CA PHE A 228 5.67 -9.77 -7.05
C PHE A 228 4.47 -10.51 -7.67
N PRO A 229 3.32 -10.67 -7.00
CA PRO A 229 2.13 -11.26 -7.63
C PRO A 229 1.70 -10.50 -8.89
N PHE A 230 1.76 -9.17 -8.86
CA PHE A 230 1.44 -8.31 -9.99
C PHE A 230 2.37 -8.57 -11.19
N ALA A 231 3.68 -8.75 -10.96
CA ALA A 231 4.66 -8.99 -12.03
C ALA A 231 4.44 -10.32 -12.77
N PHE A 232 4.00 -11.37 -12.05
CA PHE A 232 4.05 -12.75 -12.56
C PHE A 232 2.68 -13.41 -12.76
N GLN A 233 1.62 -12.92 -12.13
CA GLN A 233 0.36 -13.66 -12.10
C GLN A 233 -0.78 -12.96 -12.87
N GLY A 234 -0.72 -11.65 -13.12
CA GLY A 234 -1.77 -10.96 -13.87
C GLY A 234 -1.84 -11.34 -15.36
N GLU A 235 -3.05 -11.65 -15.87
CA GLU A 235 -3.33 -11.85 -17.29
C GLU A 235 -3.46 -10.51 -18.04
N ASN A 236 -4.01 -9.50 -17.35
CA ASN A 236 -4.23 -8.15 -17.88
C ASN A 236 -4.03 -7.11 -16.76
N TYR A 237 -4.00 -5.82 -17.11
CA TYR A 237 -3.71 -4.74 -16.15
C TYR A 237 -4.66 -4.72 -14.96
N THR A 238 -5.96 -4.95 -15.18
CA THR A 238 -6.98 -4.92 -14.12
C THR A 238 -6.77 -6.03 -13.10
N THR A 239 -6.52 -7.25 -13.58
CA THR A 239 -6.24 -8.41 -12.71
C THR A 239 -4.88 -8.31 -12.03
N ALA A 240 -3.88 -7.74 -12.71
CA ALA A 240 -2.55 -7.53 -12.15
C ALA A 240 -2.59 -6.55 -10.97
N LEU A 241 -3.22 -5.37 -11.15
CA LEU A 241 -3.27 -4.32 -10.13
C LEU A 241 -4.19 -4.67 -8.96
N PHE A 242 -5.10 -5.61 -9.14
CA PHE A 242 -6.08 -5.95 -8.12
C PHE A 242 -5.47 -6.41 -6.80
N ALA A 243 -4.56 -7.39 -6.82
CA ALA A 243 -3.95 -7.88 -5.58
C ALA A 243 -3.20 -6.78 -4.83
N PRO A 244 -2.32 -5.98 -5.46
CA PRO A 244 -1.69 -4.82 -4.82
C PRO A 244 -2.69 -3.81 -4.27
N LEU A 245 -3.74 -3.48 -5.01
CA LEU A 245 -4.77 -2.53 -4.60
C LEU A 245 -5.58 -3.04 -3.41
N VAL A 246 -5.95 -4.32 -3.39
CA VAL A 246 -6.66 -4.95 -2.27
C VAL A 246 -5.78 -4.95 -1.01
N MET A 247 -4.52 -5.37 -1.12
CA MET A 247 -3.58 -5.32 0.01
C MET A 247 -3.43 -3.91 0.56
N HIS A 248 -3.19 -2.97 -0.35
CA HIS A 248 -3.00 -1.56 -0.03
C HIS A 248 -4.25 -0.94 0.61
N TRP A 249 -5.44 -1.31 0.15
CA TRP A 249 -6.71 -0.86 0.70
C TRP A 249 -6.93 -1.37 2.12
N PHE A 250 -6.74 -2.67 2.37
CA PHE A 250 -6.82 -3.21 3.73
C PHE A 250 -5.80 -2.56 4.66
N GLN A 251 -4.59 -2.26 4.13
CA GLN A 251 -3.58 -1.52 4.86
C GLN A 251 -4.06 -0.10 5.24
N TYR A 252 -4.58 0.64 4.26
CA TYR A 252 -5.11 1.99 4.47
C TYR A 252 -6.24 2.03 5.50
N VAL A 253 -7.24 1.15 5.33
CA VAL A 253 -8.46 1.16 6.15
C VAL A 253 -8.12 0.91 7.61
N PHE A 254 -7.30 -0.09 7.92
CA PHE A 254 -7.04 -0.40 9.31
C PHE A 254 -6.15 0.63 10.01
N ILE A 255 -5.19 1.27 9.33
CA ILE A 255 -4.41 2.35 9.96
C ILE A 255 -5.27 3.56 10.24
N ASN A 256 -6.05 4.02 9.26
CA ASN A 256 -6.98 5.14 9.49
C ASN A 256 -7.96 4.80 10.60
N TRP A 257 -8.40 3.55 10.67
CA TRP A 257 -9.30 3.09 11.71
C TRP A 257 -8.63 3.11 13.09
N ILE A 258 -7.40 2.62 13.24
CA ILE A 258 -6.64 2.74 14.50
C ILE A 258 -6.48 4.21 14.89
N LEU A 259 -6.13 5.09 13.95
CA LEU A 259 -5.92 6.50 14.21
C LEU A 259 -7.21 7.17 14.71
N VAL A 260 -8.35 6.87 14.05
CA VAL A 260 -9.67 7.33 14.48
C VAL A 260 -10.03 6.76 15.85
N CYS A 261 -9.88 5.46 16.07
CA CYS A 261 -10.17 4.84 17.37
C CYS A 261 -9.28 5.37 18.48
N ARG A 262 -7.99 5.62 18.25
CA ARG A 262 -7.10 6.26 19.22
C ARG A 262 -7.55 7.68 19.55
N ARG A 263 -7.92 8.45 18.53
CA ARG A 263 -8.42 9.82 18.73
C ARG A 263 -9.74 9.83 19.48
N GLN A 264 -10.65 8.90 19.19
CA GLN A 264 -11.92 8.75 19.90
C GLN A 264 -11.72 8.22 21.33
N ALA A 265 -10.86 7.23 21.53
CA ALA A 265 -10.47 6.73 22.85
C ALA A 265 -9.90 7.86 23.73
N SER A 266 -9.01 8.69 23.18
CA SER A 266 -8.46 9.87 23.83
C SER A 266 -9.55 10.89 24.19
N LYS A 267 -10.46 11.20 23.25
CA LYS A 267 -11.58 12.13 23.48
C LYS A 267 -12.62 11.60 24.48
N ALA A 268 -12.85 10.29 24.54
CA ALA A 268 -13.91 9.66 25.34
C ALA A 268 -13.42 9.06 26.66
N GLY A 269 -12.11 9.02 26.92
CA GLY A 269 -11.54 8.36 28.11
C GLY A 269 -11.69 6.84 28.11
N ILE A 270 -11.95 6.21 26.96
CA ILE A 270 -12.20 4.76 26.84
C ILE A 270 -10.91 4.05 26.41
N SER A 271 -10.68 2.83 26.91
CA SER A 271 -9.50 2.06 26.53
C SER A 271 -9.55 1.63 25.04
N LEU A 272 -8.41 1.76 24.34
CA LEU A 272 -8.26 1.38 22.93
C LEU A 272 -8.67 -0.08 22.66
N ARG A 273 -8.45 -0.99 23.62
CA ARG A 273 -8.84 -2.41 23.52
C ARG A 273 -10.35 -2.61 23.35
N SER A 274 -11.17 -1.80 24.01
CA SER A 274 -12.64 -1.91 23.96
C SER A 274 -13.18 -1.48 22.59
N LEU A 275 -12.59 -0.42 22.02
CA LEU A 275 -12.89 0.06 20.66
C LEU A 275 -12.44 -0.93 19.57
N LEU A 276 -11.26 -1.56 19.75
CA LEU A 276 -10.76 -2.57 18.81
C LEU A 276 -11.66 -3.80 18.74
N ALA A 277 -12.25 -4.23 19.86
CA ALA A 277 -13.17 -5.37 19.91
C ALA A 277 -14.48 -5.09 19.15
N ILE A 278 -15.08 -3.91 19.38
CA ILE A 278 -16.33 -3.48 18.72
C ILE A 278 -16.17 -3.42 17.20
N ALA A 279 -15.03 -2.92 16.72
CA ALA A 279 -14.81 -2.78 15.30
C ALA A 279 -14.34 -4.07 14.60
N THR A 280 -13.66 -4.98 15.32
CA THR A 280 -13.40 -6.33 14.81
C THR A 280 -14.72 -7.03 14.51
N ILE A 281 -15.69 -6.89 15.41
CA ILE A 281 -17.07 -7.34 15.18
C ILE A 281 -17.65 -6.65 13.95
N TYR A 282 -17.53 -5.31 13.83
CA TYR A 282 -18.07 -4.56 12.70
C TYR A 282 -17.47 -4.96 11.34
N MET A 283 -16.15 -5.17 11.25
CA MET A 283 -15.46 -5.64 10.05
C MET A 283 -15.86 -7.07 9.68
N ILE A 284 -15.99 -7.96 10.68
CA ILE A 284 -16.51 -9.32 10.46
C ILE A 284 -17.96 -9.27 9.98
N THR A 285 -18.80 -8.40 10.54
CA THR A 285 -20.19 -8.22 10.12
C THR A 285 -20.29 -7.68 8.69
N ILE A 286 -19.46 -6.72 8.30
CA ILE A 286 -19.41 -6.21 6.91
C ILE A 286 -18.98 -7.31 5.93
N LEU A 287 -17.96 -8.09 6.29
CA LEU A 287 -17.51 -9.23 5.48
C LEU A 287 -18.59 -10.33 5.40
N ALA A 288 -19.33 -10.59 6.49
CA ALA A 288 -20.40 -11.58 6.52
C ALA A 288 -21.65 -11.15 5.75
N ILE A 289 -21.97 -9.84 5.71
CA ILE A 289 -23.07 -9.31 4.91
C ILE A 289 -22.73 -9.34 3.43
N GLY A 290 -21.46 -9.07 3.05
CA GLY A 290 -21.02 -9.11 1.65
C GLY A 290 -20.92 -10.52 1.03
N ILE A 291 -21.00 -11.58 1.84
CA ILE A 291 -20.97 -12.99 1.37
C ILE A 291 -22.39 -13.56 1.17
N ASN A 292 -23.41 -12.94 1.75
CA ASN A 292 -24.81 -13.40 1.69
C ASN A 292 -25.71 -12.52 0.80
N GLY A 293 -25.12 -11.68 -0.07
CA GLY A 293 -25.82 -10.78 -1.00
C GLY A 293 -25.53 -11.10 -2.45
#